data_AF-E2AKU0-F1
#
_entry.id   AF-E2AKU0-F1
#
_cell.length_a   1.000
_cell.length_b   1.000
_cell.length_c   1.000
_cell.angle_alpha   90.00
_cell.angle_beta   90.00
_cell.angle_gamma   90.00
#
_symmetry.space_group_name_H-M   'P 1'
#
loop_
_entity.id
_entity.type
_entity.pdbx_description
1 polymer ?
#
loop_
_entity_poly.entity_id
_entity_poly.type
_entity_poly.pdbx_seq_one_letter_code
_entity_poly.pdbx_strand_id
1 'polypeptide(L)'
;LAYLLANQGYDVWLGNFRGTTYSKAHISLSPSNPAFWDFSFHEIGIYDVSAMVTFITNLRSQPLHTCIGHSMGTTCFYIMASERPEIARMVKMMINFGPVVFLNHMQSPIRFLVPIRRMIKVK
;
A
#
# COMPACT_ATOMS: atom_id res chain seq x y z
N LEU A 1 -10.34 -7.80 -12.66
CA LEU A 1 -9.01 -7.48 -13.24
C LEU A 1 -8.00 -8.62 -13.05
N ALA A 2 -7.70 -9.06 -11.82
CA ALA A 2 -6.70 -10.11 -11.56
C ALA A 2 -6.86 -11.38 -12.42
N TYR A 3 -8.06 -11.95 -12.51
CA TYR A 3 -8.32 -13.13 -13.35
C TYR A 3 -8.08 -12.89 -14.84
N LEU A 4 -8.40 -11.69 -15.35
CA LEU A 4 -8.13 -11.35 -16.76
C LEU A 4 -6.63 -11.31 -17.03
N LEU A 5 -5.86 -10.69 -16.12
CA LEU A 5 -4.39 -10.67 -16.23
C LEU A 5 -3.80 -12.08 -16.16
N ALA A 6 -4.27 -12.91 -15.23
CA ALA A 6 -3.83 -14.30 -15.13
C ALA A 6 -4.13 -15.08 -16.42
N ASN A 7 -5.34 -14.93 -16.98
CA ASN A 7 -5.74 -15.57 -18.25
C ASN A 7 -4.93 -15.07 -19.46
N GLN A 8 -4.36 -13.87 -19.38
CA GLN A 8 -3.45 -13.32 -20.40
C GLN A 8 -1.97 -13.71 -20.15
N GLY A 9 -1.70 -14.61 -19.20
CA GLY A 9 -0.36 -15.15 -18.94
C GLY A 9 0.51 -14.33 -18.01
N TYR A 10 -0.04 -13.33 -17.29
CA TYR A 10 0.72 -12.59 -16.29
C TYR A 10 0.85 -13.38 -14.97
N ASP A 11 1.99 -13.26 -14.32
CA ASP A 11 2.19 -13.69 -12.92
C ASP A 11 1.59 -12.63 -11.98
N VAL A 12 0.43 -12.92 -11.39
CA VAL A 12 -0.39 -11.96 -10.65
C VAL A 12 -0.21 -12.13 -9.15
N TRP A 13 0.22 -11.06 -8.48
CA TRP A 13 0.38 -11.00 -7.02
C TRP A 13 -0.65 -10.05 -6.40
N LEU A 14 -1.33 -10.48 -5.34
CA LEU A 14 -2.33 -9.69 -4.61
C LEU A 14 -1.84 -9.38 -3.20
N GLY A 15 -1.46 -8.13 -2.97
CA GLY A 15 -1.03 -7.65 -1.65
C GLY A 15 -2.19 -7.48 -0.67
N ASN A 16 -1.92 -7.77 0.60
CA ASN A 16 -2.83 -7.47 1.72
C ASN A 16 -2.11 -6.58 2.73
N PHE A 17 -2.72 -5.44 3.07
CA PHE A 17 -2.15 -4.53 4.05
C PHE A 17 -2.38 -5.01 5.48
N ARG A 18 -1.47 -4.64 6.39
CA ARG A 18 -1.60 -4.89 7.82
C ARG A 18 -2.97 -4.45 8.35
N GLY A 19 -3.52 -5.24 9.28
CA GLY A 19 -4.83 -5.02 9.89
C GLY A 19 -6.03 -5.51 9.06
N THR A 20 -5.86 -5.85 7.79
CA THR A 20 -6.92 -6.48 6.99
C THR A 20 -7.20 -7.92 7.43
N THR A 21 -8.31 -8.50 6.99
CA THR A 21 -8.72 -9.88 7.32
C THR A 21 -7.59 -10.90 7.20
N TYR A 22 -6.74 -10.76 6.17
CA TYR A 22 -5.68 -11.71 5.83
C TYR A 22 -4.29 -11.31 6.36
N SER A 23 -4.16 -10.20 7.09
CA SER A 23 -2.87 -9.69 7.56
C SER A 23 -2.97 -9.10 8.97
N LYS A 24 -3.45 -9.94 9.90
CA LYS A 24 -3.64 -9.61 11.33
C LYS A 24 -2.68 -10.35 12.28
N ALA A 25 -1.50 -10.73 11.79
CA ALA A 25 -0.46 -11.33 12.61
C ALA A 25 0.69 -10.34 12.85
N HIS A 26 1.32 -10.42 14.01
CA HIS A 26 2.52 -9.65 14.34
C HIS A 26 3.44 -10.53 15.20
N ILE A 27 4.76 -10.36 15.05
CA ILE A 27 5.75 -11.23 15.71
C ILE A 27 5.70 -11.15 17.25
N SER A 28 5.25 -10.02 17.80
CA SER A 28 5.27 -9.75 19.24
C SER A 28 3.97 -9.17 19.80
N LEU A 29 3.05 -8.72 18.94
CA LEU A 29 1.83 -8.01 19.36
C LEU A 29 0.61 -8.86 19.02
N SER A 30 -0.31 -8.99 19.98
CA SER A 30 -1.63 -9.56 19.71
C SER A 30 -2.54 -8.49 19.09
N PRO A 31 -3.46 -8.83 18.17
CA PRO A 31 -4.52 -7.92 17.70
C PRO A 31 -5.42 -7.38 18.81
N SER A 32 -5.41 -7.98 20.01
CA SER A 32 -6.10 -7.44 21.19
C SER A 32 -5.37 -6.25 21.83
N ASN A 33 -4.08 -6.05 21.52
CA ASN A 33 -3.28 -4.94 22.04
C ASN A 33 -3.51 -3.68 21.16
N PRO A 34 -3.88 -2.52 21.72
CA PRO A 34 -4.05 -1.28 20.96
C PRO A 34 -2.83 -0.87 20.13
N ALA A 35 -1.61 -1.17 20.61
CA ALA A 35 -0.37 -0.88 19.87
C ALA A 35 -0.25 -1.66 18.54
N PHE A 36 -0.97 -2.78 18.39
CA PHE A 36 -1.05 -3.49 17.12
C PHE A 36 -1.68 -2.62 16.01
N TRP A 37 -2.60 -1.73 16.40
CA TRP A 37 -3.38 -0.88 15.51
C TRP A 37 -2.83 0.54 15.39
N ASP A 38 -1.68 0.82 16.00
CA ASP A 38 -1.02 2.12 15.92
C ASP A 38 -0.23 2.24 14.60
N PHE A 39 -0.97 2.31 13.50
CA PHE A 39 -0.44 2.52 12.16
C PHE A 39 -1.45 3.29 11.30
N SER A 40 -0.93 3.88 10.23
CA SER A 40 -1.70 4.58 9.21
C SER A 40 -1.30 4.09 7.81
N PHE A 41 -1.84 4.74 6.77
CA PHE A 41 -1.37 4.52 5.40
C PHE A 41 0.12 4.85 5.21
N HIS A 42 0.73 5.63 6.11
CA HIS A 42 2.15 5.93 6.08
C HIS A 42 3.00 4.67 6.34
N GLU A 43 2.72 3.94 7.42
CA GLU A 43 3.40 2.68 7.73
C GLU A 43 3.12 1.62 6.65
N ILE A 44 1.93 1.61 6.07
CA ILE A 44 1.60 0.72 4.95
C ILE A 44 2.50 1.03 3.74
N GLY A 45 2.67 2.30 3.37
CA GLY A 45 3.58 2.70 2.29
C GLY A 45 5.03 2.35 2.61
N ILE A 46 5.54 2.79 3.76
CA ILE A 46 6.94 2.62 4.14
C ILE A 46 7.33 1.15 4.32
N TYR A 47 6.47 0.32 4.91
CA TYR A 47 6.83 -1.04 5.28
C TYR A 47 6.12 -2.10 4.45
N ASP A 48 4.79 -2.06 4.32
CA ASP A 48 4.04 -3.15 3.67
C ASP A 48 4.34 -3.19 2.16
N VAL A 49 4.15 -2.06 1.46
CA VAL A 49 4.39 -1.97 0.02
C VAL A 49 5.85 -2.29 -0.29
N SER A 50 6.77 -1.75 0.51
CA SER A 50 8.21 -1.99 0.34
C SER A 50 8.58 -3.47 0.50
N ALA A 51 8.04 -4.14 1.53
CA ALA A 51 8.28 -5.55 1.76
C ALA A 51 7.69 -6.41 0.63
N MET A 52 6.48 -6.10 0.17
CA MET A 52 5.84 -6.83 -0.94
C MET A 52 6.65 -6.69 -2.25
N VAL A 53 7.04 -5.46 -2.61
CA VAL A 53 7.84 -5.21 -3.83
C VAL A 53 9.16 -5.97 -3.73
N THR A 54 9.90 -5.79 -2.64
CA THR A 54 11.20 -6.44 -2.44
C THR A 54 11.10 -7.96 -2.46
N PHE A 55 10.07 -8.51 -1.80
CA PHE A 55 9.83 -9.95 -1.78
C PHE A 55 9.62 -10.50 -3.20
N ILE A 56 8.72 -9.88 -3.98
CA ILE A 56 8.42 -10.33 -5.34
C ILE A 56 9.66 -10.17 -6.25
N THR A 57 10.36 -9.03 -6.17
CA THR A 57 11.53 -8.80 -7.02
C THR A 57 12.69 -9.74 -6.71
N ASN A 58 12.91 -10.04 -5.43
CA ASN A 58 13.95 -10.98 -5.02
C ASN A 58 13.58 -12.41 -5.43
N LEU A 59 12.33 -12.83 -5.17
CA LEU A 59 11.85 -14.16 -5.54
C LEU A 59 11.95 -14.40 -7.06
N ARG A 60 11.61 -13.39 -7.86
CA ARG A 60 11.64 -13.49 -9.33
C ARG A 60 13.00 -13.13 -9.93
N SER A 61 13.95 -12.63 -9.13
CA SER A 61 15.25 -12.09 -9.58
C SER A 61 15.12 -11.07 -10.72
N GLN A 62 14.05 -10.28 -10.70
CA GLN A 62 13.76 -9.27 -11.72
C GLN A 62 12.91 -8.13 -11.15
N PRO A 63 12.95 -6.92 -11.74
CA PRO A 63 12.07 -5.83 -11.33
C PRO A 63 10.59 -6.19 -11.49
N LEU A 64 9.76 -5.67 -10.60
CA LEU A 64 8.31 -5.76 -10.70
C LEU A 64 7.85 -4.95 -11.93
N HIS A 65 7.23 -5.62 -12.90
CA HIS A 65 6.86 -4.97 -14.15
C HIS A 65 5.77 -3.91 -13.96
N THR A 66 4.71 -4.26 -13.24
CA THR A 66 3.57 -3.38 -13.04
C THR A 66 3.05 -3.49 -11.63
N CYS A 67 2.96 -2.37 -10.94
CA CYS A 67 2.17 -2.22 -9.74
C CYS A 67 0.82 -1.57 -10.12
N ILE A 68 -0.27 -2.05 -9.54
CA ILE A 68 -1.61 -1.51 -9.78
C ILE A 68 -2.21 -1.12 -8.43
N GLY A 69 -2.46 0.16 -8.23
CA GLY A 69 -3.07 0.70 -7.01
C GLY A 69 -4.49 1.18 -7.27
N HIS A 70 -5.38 1.00 -6.29
CA HIS A 70 -6.72 1.59 -6.29
C HIS A 70 -6.96 2.38 -5.01
N SER A 71 -7.52 3.59 -5.12
CA SER A 71 -7.85 4.45 -3.97
C SER A 71 -6.65 4.60 -3.03
N MET A 72 -6.78 4.26 -1.75
CA MET A 72 -5.68 4.27 -0.76
C MET A 72 -4.44 3.47 -1.20
N GLY A 73 -4.58 2.42 -2.01
CA GLY A 73 -3.44 1.68 -2.55
C GLY A 73 -2.52 2.55 -3.42
N THR A 74 -3.07 3.57 -4.09
CA THR A 74 -2.26 4.57 -4.82
C THR A 74 -1.48 5.46 -3.85
N THR A 75 -2.12 5.92 -2.76
CA THR A 75 -1.49 6.72 -1.70
C THR A 75 -0.30 6.00 -1.09
N CYS A 76 -0.47 4.72 -0.73
CA CYS A 76 0.60 3.92 -0.14
C CYS A 76 1.78 3.73 -1.13
N PHE A 77 1.50 3.56 -2.41
CA PHE A 77 2.56 3.51 -3.43
C PHE A 77 3.30 4.84 -3.52
N TYR A 78 2.60 5.98 -3.54
CA TYR A 78 3.25 7.29 -3.59
C TYR A 78 4.14 7.54 -2.36
N ILE A 79 3.70 7.15 -1.17
CA ILE A 79 4.50 7.24 0.06
C ILE A 79 5.74 6.37 -0.05
N MET A 80 5.60 5.12 -0.49
CA MET A 80 6.76 4.24 -0.73
C MET A 80 7.71 4.87 -1.74
N ALA A 81 7.19 5.40 -2.85
CA ALA A 81 8.01 5.95 -3.91
C ALA A 81 8.73 7.25 -3.51
N SER A 82 8.13 8.09 -2.67
CA SER A 82 8.75 9.32 -2.17
C SER A 82 9.77 9.06 -1.07
N GLU A 83 9.45 8.19 -0.12
CA GLU A 83 10.29 7.91 1.05
C GLU A 83 11.37 6.87 0.79
N ARG A 84 11.17 5.99 -0.21
CA ARG A 84 12.08 4.87 -0.56
C ARG A 84 12.34 4.79 -2.07
N PRO A 85 13.05 5.77 -2.66
CA PRO A 85 13.33 5.80 -4.09
C PRO A 85 14.13 4.59 -4.59
N GLU A 86 14.87 3.90 -3.73
CA GLU A 86 15.55 2.64 -4.02
C GLU A 86 14.60 1.48 -4.30
N ILE A 87 13.47 1.42 -3.58
CA ILE A 87 12.43 0.41 -3.80
C ILE A 87 11.55 0.83 -4.99
N ALA A 88 11.30 2.13 -5.15
CA ALA A 88 10.57 2.66 -6.30
C ALA A 88 11.23 2.25 -7.63
N ARG A 89 12.56 2.26 -7.69
CA ARG A 89 13.35 1.83 -8.86
C ARG A 89 13.19 0.34 -9.19
N MET A 90 12.68 -0.48 -8.28
CA MET A 90 12.39 -1.89 -8.52
C MET A 90 11.05 -2.10 -9.25
N VAL A 91 10.24 -1.05 -9.43
CA VAL A 91 8.94 -1.10 -10.12
C VAL A 91 9.04 -0.35 -11.45
N LYS A 92 8.76 -1.03 -12.57
CA LYS A 92 8.87 -0.42 -13.91
C LYS A 92 7.69 0.50 -14.25
N MET A 93 6.50 0.20 -13.74
CA MET A 93 5.27 0.94 -14.04
C MET A 93 4.30 0.92 -12.86
N MET A 94 3.64 2.06 -12.60
CA MET A 94 2.52 2.15 -11.67
C MET A 94 1.25 2.56 -12.41
N ILE A 95 0.19 1.77 -12.29
CA ILE A 95 -1.15 2.06 -12.81
C ILE A 95 -2.04 2.47 -11.64
N ASN A 96 -2.63 3.67 -11.72
CA ASN A 96 -3.42 4.26 -10.64
C ASN A 96 -4.90 4.31 -11.01
N PHE A 97 -5.74 3.58 -10.28
CA PHE A 97 -7.20 3.68 -10.37
C PHE A 97 -7.76 4.51 -9.23
N GLY A 98 -8.35 5.68 -9.54
CA GLY A 98 -8.84 6.61 -8.53
C GLY A 98 -7.73 7.08 -7.57
N PRO A 99 -6.69 7.77 -8.07
CA PRO A 99 -5.56 8.19 -7.23
C PRO A 99 -5.98 9.16 -6.13
N VAL A 100 -5.43 8.96 -4.94
CA VAL A 100 -5.73 9.78 -3.75
C VAL A 100 -4.43 10.32 -3.18
N VAL A 101 -4.20 11.63 -3.33
CA VAL A 101 -3.00 12.33 -2.82
C VAL A 101 -3.40 13.54 -2.00
N PHE A 102 -4.25 14.40 -2.56
CA PHE A 102 -4.81 15.57 -1.89
C PHE A 102 -6.32 15.41 -1.73
N LEU A 103 -6.86 15.87 -0.59
CA LEU A 103 -8.29 15.71 -0.25
C LEU A 103 -9.05 17.04 -0.24
N ASN A 104 -8.40 18.14 -0.64
CA ASN A 104 -8.89 19.52 -0.49
C ASN A 104 -10.23 19.78 -1.20
N HIS A 105 -10.55 19.02 -2.24
CA HIS A 105 -11.78 19.17 -3.03
C HIS A 105 -12.71 17.94 -2.94
N MET A 106 -12.47 17.04 -1.98
CA MET A 106 -13.33 15.87 -1.79
C MET A 106 -14.74 16.32 -1.36
N GLN A 107 -15.75 15.91 -2.13
CA GLN A 107 -17.17 16.18 -1.81
C GLN A 107 -17.82 15.05 -1.01
N SER A 108 -17.24 13.85 -1.06
CA SER A 108 -17.68 12.69 -0.28
C SER A 108 -17.73 13.01 1.22
N PRO A 109 -18.69 12.46 1.98
CA PRO A 109 -18.71 12.56 3.45
C PRO A 109 -17.42 12.11 4.13
N ILE A 110 -16.58 11.31 3.46
CA ILE A 110 -15.24 10.94 3.94
C ILE A 110 -14.41 12.18 4.30
N ARG A 111 -14.63 13.32 3.65
CA ARG A 111 -13.96 14.60 3.96
C ARG A 111 -14.13 15.04 5.42
N PHE A 112 -15.17 14.58 6.11
CA PHE A 112 -15.41 14.90 7.52
C PHE A 112 -14.64 13.98 8.48
N LEU A 113 -14.11 12.86 7.98
CA LEU A 113 -13.22 11.96 8.72
C LEU A 113 -11.74 12.37 8.58
N VAL A 114 -11.42 13.19 7.57
CA VAL A 114 -10.07 13.71 7.28
C VAL A 114 -9.51 14.68 8.35
N PRO A 115 -10.30 15.59 8.98
CA PRO A 115 -9.81 16.53 9.99
C PRO A 115 -9.44 15.90 11.33
N ILE A 116 -9.50 14.58 11.48
CA ILE A 116 -8.87 13.82 12.57
C ILE A 116 -7.32 13.79 12.37
N ARG A 117 -6.78 14.88 11.82
CA ARG A 117 -5.40 15.13 11.44
C ARG A 117 -4.45 15.30 12.65
N ARG A 118 -4.99 15.30 13.89
CA ARG A 118 -4.17 15.20 15.10
C ARG A 118 -3.78 13.75 15.47
N MET A 119 -4.38 12.73 14.85
CA MET A 119 -4.05 11.32 15.11
C MET A 119 -3.24 10.64 14.01
N ILE A 120 -3.17 11.23 12.80
CA ILE A 120 -2.34 10.71 11.71
C ILE A 120 -1.06 11.56 11.66
N LYS A 121 -0.10 11.22 12.51
CA LYS A 121 1.29 11.68 12.35
C LYS A 121 1.84 11.05 11.08
N VAL A 122 1.76 11.77 9.97
CA VAL A 122 2.87 11.71 9.02
C VAL A 122 4.01 12.41 9.76
N LYS A 123 4.96 11.62 10.27
CA LYS A 123 6.19 12.18 10.86
C LYS A 123 7.00 12.85 9.76
#